data_AF-A0A165DHF0-F1
#
_entry.id   AF-A0A165DHF0-F1
#
_cell.length_a   1.000
_cell.length_b   1.000
_cell.length_c   1.000
_cell.angle_alpha   90.00
_cell.angle_beta   90.00
_cell.angle_gamma   90.00
#
_symmetry.space_group_name_H-M   'P 1'
#
loop_
_entity.id
_entity.type
_entity.pdbx_description
1 polymer ?
#
loop_
_entity_poly.entity_id
_entity_poly.type
_entity_poly.pdbx_seq_one_letter_code
_entity_poly.pdbx_strand_id
1 'polypeptide(L)'
;MSQDTQEGNSLLQKVTEAAEEFVEKLTGTEDDTEQNENERKMTMEERKAKMEELRQKMHSSALANRKSVIEESAKAKITARDAARLERQRKLVEILRQKADAEERGEDVERQKNWEWTIEENEEWEKKKARKARRANFEFNNDADAARRRYKKDLDLIKPDLLTYNKQKELALGLLPGTLVKAGNSSSAVNEFDPKASTSLQIVPTSEQQRIAAENLYRDANSLLYADNKPSEDAIDRVVSKINRDIDKKSKFSRKRHNEDEGDITYINERNRVFNRKIARYYDKYTAEIRASFERGTAL
;
A
#
# COMPACT_ATOMS: atom_id res chain seq x y z
N MET A 1 12.06 17.06 -31.03
CA MET A 1 12.05 15.62 -31.39
C MET A 1 13.30 15.15 -32.16
N SER A 2 14.35 15.96 -32.33
CA SER A 2 15.60 15.53 -33.01
C SER A 2 16.81 15.30 -32.08
N GLN A 3 16.71 15.55 -30.77
CA GLN A 3 17.82 15.37 -29.83
C GLN A 3 17.88 13.95 -29.26
N ASP A 4 16.74 13.34 -28.92
CA ASP A 4 16.68 11.95 -28.40
C ASP A 4 17.14 10.90 -29.42
N THR A 5 16.97 11.17 -30.71
CA THR A 5 17.45 10.29 -31.80
C THR A 5 18.97 10.36 -31.98
N GLN A 6 19.61 11.47 -31.58
CA GLN A 6 21.07 11.59 -31.64
C GLN A 6 21.74 10.89 -30.45
N GLU A 7 21.15 10.97 -29.25
CA GLU A 7 21.68 10.27 -28.08
C GLU A 7 21.62 8.74 -28.24
N GLY A 8 20.51 8.22 -28.75
CA GLY A 8 20.35 6.79 -29.05
C GLY A 8 21.34 6.25 -30.10
N ASN A 9 21.61 7.04 -31.15
CA ASN A 9 22.64 6.71 -32.13
C ASN A 9 24.05 6.76 -31.55
N SER A 10 24.35 7.71 -30.64
CA SER A 10 25.66 7.75 -29.99
C SER A 10 25.89 6.56 -29.06
N LEU A 11 24.83 6.06 -28.44
CA LEU A 11 24.91 4.92 -27.51
C LEU A 11 25.08 3.61 -28.29
N LEU A 12 24.41 3.48 -29.43
CA LEU A 12 24.65 2.39 -30.38
C LEU A 12 26.07 2.42 -30.95
N GLN A 13 26.59 3.60 -31.33
CA GLN A 13 27.99 3.75 -31.78
C GLN A 13 28.99 3.35 -30.70
N LYS A 14 28.76 3.76 -29.44
CA LYS A 14 29.63 3.37 -28.32
C LYS A 14 29.60 1.87 -28.03
N VAL A 15 28.44 1.23 -28.20
CA VAL A 15 28.31 -0.22 -28.02
C VAL A 15 28.97 -0.99 -29.17
N THR A 16 28.87 -0.49 -30.41
CA THR A 16 29.57 -1.09 -31.55
C THR A 16 31.07 -0.89 -31.47
N GLU A 17 31.56 0.29 -31.10
CA GLU A 17 32.99 0.54 -30.86
C GLU A 17 33.52 -0.36 -29.72
N ALA A 18 32.78 -0.48 -28.61
CA ALA A 18 33.17 -1.36 -27.51
C ALA A 18 33.17 -2.86 -27.90
N ALA A 19 32.28 -3.25 -28.82
CA ALA A 19 32.24 -4.62 -29.35
C ALA A 19 33.38 -4.88 -30.34
N GLU A 20 33.73 -3.89 -31.17
CA GLU A 20 34.88 -3.95 -32.08
C GLU A 20 36.20 -3.99 -31.29
N GLU A 21 36.38 -3.16 -30.27
CA GLU A 21 37.54 -3.20 -29.37
C GLU A 21 37.66 -4.54 -28.61
N PHE A 22 36.53 -5.16 -28.27
CA PHE A 22 36.51 -6.46 -27.61
C PHE A 22 36.90 -7.58 -28.56
N VAL A 23 36.39 -7.56 -29.80
CA VAL A 23 36.75 -8.53 -30.84
C VAL A 23 38.22 -8.36 -31.25
N GLU A 24 38.70 -7.13 -31.39
CA GLU A 24 40.10 -6.83 -31.75
C GLU A 24 41.08 -7.29 -30.65
N LYS A 25 40.71 -7.19 -29.37
CA LYS A 25 41.49 -7.79 -28.26
C LYS A 25 41.49 -9.31 -28.24
N LEU A 26 40.46 -9.95 -28.80
CA LEU A 26 40.34 -11.41 -28.84
C LEU A 26 41.02 -12.01 -30.08
N THR A 27 41.16 -11.22 -31.15
CA THR A 27 41.84 -11.61 -32.40
C THR A 27 43.28 -11.10 -32.49
N GLY A 28 43.67 -10.09 -31.71
CA GLY A 28 45.03 -9.52 -31.67
C GLY A 28 46.06 -10.31 -30.86
N THR A 29 45.85 -11.62 -30.64
CA THR A 29 46.82 -12.51 -29.97
C THR A 29 47.39 -13.57 -30.91
N GLU A 30 47.35 -13.34 -32.22
CA GLU A 30 48.10 -14.11 -33.21
C GLU A 30 48.68 -13.10 -34.22
N ASP A 31 49.97 -13.26 -34.54
CA ASP A 31 50.80 -12.45 -35.46
C ASP A 31 51.39 -11.13 -34.93
N ASP A 32 52.32 -11.23 -33.97
CA ASP A 32 53.45 -10.28 -33.86
C ASP A 32 54.59 -10.85 -32.99
N THR A 33 55.27 -11.91 -33.44
CA THR A 33 56.60 -12.28 -32.90
C THR A 33 57.51 -12.91 -33.94
N GLU A 34 57.95 -12.15 -34.93
CA GLU A 34 59.29 -12.34 -35.52
C GLU A 34 59.90 -10.96 -35.85
N GLN A 35 60.58 -10.35 -34.88
CA GLN A 35 61.98 -9.91 -35.02
C GLN A 35 62.48 -9.14 -33.78
N ASN A 36 63.59 -9.66 -33.26
CA ASN A 36 64.69 -8.95 -32.61
C ASN A 36 64.50 -8.38 -31.19
N GLU A 37 64.95 -9.20 -30.25
CA GLU A 37 66.01 -8.84 -29.30
C GLU A 37 65.91 -7.45 -28.65
N ASN A 38 65.12 -7.39 -27.59
CA ASN A 38 65.67 -7.02 -26.29
C ASN A 38 64.75 -7.56 -25.21
N GLU A 39 65.00 -8.81 -24.79
CA GLU A 39 64.61 -9.27 -23.47
C GLU A 39 65.29 -8.36 -22.43
N ARG A 40 64.72 -7.18 -22.16
CA ARG A 40 64.87 -6.59 -20.83
C ARG A 40 64.14 -7.54 -19.91
N LYS A 41 64.86 -8.56 -19.44
CA LYS A 41 64.42 -9.44 -18.37
C LYS A 41 64.02 -8.52 -17.25
N MET A 42 62.70 -8.30 -17.10
CA MET A 42 62.11 -7.48 -16.06
C MET A 42 62.90 -7.75 -14.79
N THR A 43 63.47 -6.71 -14.20
CA THR A 43 64.36 -6.88 -13.07
C THR A 43 63.60 -7.66 -11.98
N MET A 44 64.30 -8.42 -11.15
CA MET A 44 63.63 -9.25 -10.13
C MET A 44 62.67 -8.43 -9.25
N GLU A 45 62.97 -7.14 -9.07
CA GLU A 45 62.14 -6.17 -8.39
C GLU A 45 60.86 -5.83 -9.18
N GLU A 46 60.94 -5.55 -10.47
CA GLU A 46 59.77 -5.30 -11.32
C GLU A 46 58.88 -6.55 -11.46
N ARG A 47 59.46 -7.76 -11.50
CA ARG A 47 58.71 -9.02 -11.48
C ARG A 47 57.99 -9.23 -10.15
N LYS A 48 58.64 -8.89 -9.04
CA LYS A 48 58.05 -8.96 -7.70
C LYS A 48 56.92 -7.93 -7.53
N ALA A 49 57.12 -6.70 -7.97
CA ALA A 49 56.09 -5.65 -7.95
C ALA A 49 54.87 -6.03 -8.80
N LYS A 50 55.09 -6.56 -10.01
CA LYS A 50 54.01 -7.07 -10.87
C LYS A 50 53.27 -8.26 -10.25
N MET A 51 53.98 -9.14 -9.54
CA MET A 51 53.37 -10.24 -8.79
C MET A 51 52.55 -9.74 -7.59
N GLU A 52 53.03 -8.73 -6.87
CA GLU A 52 52.31 -8.10 -5.76
C GLU A 52 51.05 -7.38 -6.25
N GLU A 53 51.13 -6.65 -7.37
CA GLU A 53 49.98 -6.03 -8.01
C GLU A 53 48.95 -7.10 -8.44
N LEU A 54 49.40 -8.22 -9.02
CA LEU A 54 48.53 -9.33 -9.39
C LEU A 54 47.88 -9.99 -8.15
N ARG A 55 48.62 -10.15 -7.06
CA ARG A 55 48.08 -10.64 -5.78
C ARG A 55 47.06 -9.67 -5.19
N GLN A 56 47.32 -8.36 -5.26
CA GLN A 56 46.37 -7.34 -4.80
C GLN A 56 45.09 -7.33 -5.65
N LYS A 57 45.22 -7.46 -6.97
CA LYS A 57 44.07 -7.60 -7.89
C LYS A 57 43.29 -8.90 -7.64
N MET A 58 43.97 -10.02 -7.38
CA MET A 58 43.32 -11.28 -6.99
C MET A 58 42.62 -11.18 -5.64
N HIS A 59 43.22 -10.49 -4.68
CA HIS A 59 42.63 -10.29 -3.37
C HIS A 59 41.42 -9.35 -3.42
N SER A 60 41.51 -8.25 -4.19
CA SER A 60 40.39 -7.32 -4.36
C SER A 60 39.22 -7.97 -5.10
N SER A 61 39.48 -8.77 -6.14
CA SER A 61 38.44 -9.52 -6.83
C SER A 61 37.80 -10.58 -5.94
N ALA A 62 38.58 -11.31 -5.13
CA ALA A 62 38.06 -12.27 -4.16
C ALA A 62 37.17 -11.60 -3.10
N LEU A 63 37.56 -10.43 -2.59
CA LEU A 63 36.74 -9.65 -1.65
C LEU A 63 35.48 -9.10 -2.30
N ALA A 64 35.56 -8.59 -3.54
CA ALA A 64 34.40 -8.10 -4.28
C ALA A 64 33.39 -9.22 -4.55
N ASN A 65 33.86 -10.41 -4.94
CA ASN A 65 33.04 -11.60 -5.14
C ASN A 65 32.39 -12.06 -3.82
N ARG A 66 33.14 -12.06 -2.71
CA ARG A 66 32.57 -12.39 -1.40
C ARG A 66 31.50 -11.38 -1.00
N LYS A 67 31.73 -10.09 -1.24
CA LYS A 67 30.78 -9.02 -0.94
C LYS A 67 29.52 -9.14 -1.79
N SER A 68 29.64 -9.40 -3.09
CA SER A 68 28.47 -9.56 -3.99
C SER A 68 27.62 -10.76 -3.59
N VAL A 69 28.23 -11.91 -3.24
CA VAL A 69 27.51 -13.09 -2.75
C VAL A 69 26.76 -12.79 -1.45
N ILE A 70 27.40 -12.08 -0.51
CA ILE A 70 26.74 -11.68 0.75
C ILE A 70 25.59 -10.72 0.47
N GLU A 71 25.79 -9.70 -0.37
CA GLU A 71 24.75 -8.73 -0.74
C GLU A 71 23.57 -9.38 -1.46
N GLU A 72 23.82 -10.32 -2.37
CA GLU A 72 22.77 -11.09 -3.06
C GLU A 72 21.99 -11.96 -2.06
N SER A 73 22.69 -12.67 -1.17
CA SER A 73 22.04 -13.45 -0.12
C SER A 73 21.22 -12.57 0.85
N ALA A 74 21.67 -11.34 1.10
CA ALA A 74 20.96 -10.38 1.93
C ALA A 74 19.72 -9.84 1.20
N LYS A 75 19.85 -9.47 -0.08
CA LYS A 75 18.74 -9.01 -0.94
C LYS A 75 17.66 -10.09 -1.07
N ALA A 76 18.05 -11.35 -1.24
CA ALA A 76 17.13 -12.48 -1.31
C ALA A 76 16.33 -12.69 -0.01
N LYS A 77 16.88 -12.31 1.15
CA LYS A 77 16.22 -12.41 2.46
C LYS A 77 15.29 -11.24 2.76
N ILE A 78 15.32 -10.15 1.98
CA ILE A 78 14.45 -8.99 2.21
C ILE A 78 13.03 -9.34 1.75
N THR A 79 12.13 -9.47 2.71
CA THR A 79 10.70 -9.64 2.41
C THR A 79 10.09 -8.32 1.92
N ALA A 80 8.94 -8.37 1.22
CA ALA A 80 8.23 -7.17 0.80
C ALA A 80 7.87 -6.22 1.96
N ARG A 81 7.64 -6.78 3.16
CA ARG A 81 7.38 -6.01 4.38
C ARG A 81 8.62 -5.27 4.87
N ASP A 82 9.79 -5.91 4.79
CA ASP A 82 11.06 -5.30 5.19
C ASP A 82 11.52 -4.27 4.17
N ALA A 83 11.31 -4.52 2.87
CA ALA A 83 11.53 -3.52 1.82
C ALA A 83 10.71 -2.25 2.06
N ALA A 84 9.40 -2.38 2.33
CA ALA A 84 8.54 -1.25 2.65
C ALA A 84 8.87 -0.55 3.99
N ARG A 85 9.55 -1.25 4.92
CA ARG A 85 10.08 -0.64 6.15
C ARG A 85 11.33 0.18 5.84
N LEU A 86 12.26 -0.38 5.07
CA LEU A 86 13.49 0.29 4.65
C LEU A 86 13.19 1.52 3.79
N GLU A 87 12.22 1.44 2.87
CA GLU A 87 11.80 2.59 2.05
C GLU A 87 11.26 3.73 2.92
N ARG A 88 10.42 3.42 3.93
CA ARG A 88 9.94 4.43 4.89
C ARG A 88 11.07 5.06 5.70
N GLN A 89 12.07 4.26 6.10
CA GLN A 89 13.26 4.78 6.78
C GLN A 89 14.09 5.68 5.86
N ARG A 90 14.31 5.28 4.60
CA ARG A 90 15.01 6.11 3.60
C ARG A 90 14.32 7.43 3.36
N LYS A 91 13.00 7.43 3.12
CA LYS A 91 12.20 8.66 2.97
C LYS A 91 12.27 9.54 4.22
N LEU A 92 12.26 8.95 5.41
CA LEU A 92 12.40 9.70 6.65
C LEU A 92 13.79 10.36 6.75
N VAL A 93 14.86 9.62 6.44
CA VAL A 93 16.23 10.15 6.43
C VAL A 93 16.36 11.28 5.41
N GLU A 94 15.78 11.12 4.22
CA GLU A 94 15.77 12.14 3.18
C GLU A 94 15.02 13.40 3.62
N ILE A 95 13.83 13.27 4.22
CA ILE A 95 13.07 14.39 4.78
C ILE A 95 13.86 15.09 5.91
N LEU A 96 14.51 14.32 6.78
CA LEU A 96 15.34 14.90 7.86
C LEU A 96 16.56 15.63 7.29
N ARG A 97 17.20 15.08 6.25
CA ARG A 97 18.33 15.74 5.57
C ARG A 97 17.88 17.03 4.91
N GLN A 98 16.81 16.99 4.11
CA GLN A 98 16.22 18.18 3.49
C GLN A 98 15.83 19.24 4.53
N LYS A 99 15.32 18.82 5.69
CA LYS A 99 15.01 19.73 6.79
C LYS A 99 16.27 20.37 7.37
N ALA A 100 17.32 19.60 7.62
CA ALA A 100 18.60 20.12 8.09
C ALA A 100 19.24 21.08 7.07
N ASP A 101 19.25 20.71 5.79
CA ASP A 101 19.77 21.53 4.67
C ASP A 101 18.98 22.84 4.51
N ALA A 102 17.70 22.87 4.89
CA ALA A 102 16.86 24.07 4.87
C ALA A 102 17.01 24.93 6.14
N GLU A 103 17.21 24.31 7.31
CA GLU A 103 17.55 25.01 8.56
C GLU A 103 18.91 25.72 8.43
N GLU A 104 19.91 25.10 7.79
CA GLU A 104 21.21 25.71 7.50
C GLU A 104 21.10 26.90 6.52
N ARG A 105 20.20 26.81 5.54
CA ARG A 105 19.87 27.92 4.63
C ARG A 105 18.99 29.01 5.25
N GLY A 106 18.45 28.78 6.45
CA GLY A 106 17.54 29.71 7.12
C GLY A 106 16.14 29.77 6.50
N GLU A 107 15.73 28.75 5.74
CA GLU A 107 14.43 28.66 5.08
C GLU A 107 13.39 27.95 5.98
N ASP A 108 12.16 28.47 6.01
CA ASP A 108 11.04 27.86 6.74
C ASP A 108 10.40 26.74 5.90
N VAL A 109 10.81 25.50 6.17
CA VAL A 109 10.37 24.28 5.46
C VAL A 109 8.87 24.08 5.50
N GLU A 110 8.23 24.38 6.63
CA GLU A 110 6.79 24.17 6.79
C GLU A 110 6.00 25.21 5.99
N ARG A 111 6.52 26.43 5.85
CA ARG A 111 5.94 27.45 4.97
C ARG A 111 6.02 27.05 3.50
N GLN A 112 7.16 26.52 3.04
CA GLN A 112 7.31 26.04 1.65
C GLN A 112 6.32 24.90 1.37
N LYS A 113 6.21 23.91 2.27
CA LYS A 113 5.24 22.82 2.13
C LYS A 113 3.79 23.32 2.13
N ASN A 114 3.46 24.31 2.95
CA ASN A 114 2.11 24.88 2.98
C ASN A 114 1.74 25.60 1.68
N TRP A 115 2.73 26.13 0.94
CA TRP A 115 2.52 26.73 -0.38
C TRP A 115 2.26 25.70 -1.47
N GLU A 116 2.77 24.48 -1.30
CA GLU A 116 2.53 23.37 -2.23
C GLU A 116 1.11 22.81 -2.13
N TRP A 117 0.39 23.07 -1.03
CA TRP A 117 -0.98 22.58 -0.86
C TRP A 117 -1.97 23.41 -1.68
N THR A 118 -2.66 22.72 -2.57
CA THR A 118 -3.80 23.30 -3.29
C THR A 118 -5.01 23.43 -2.36
N ILE A 119 -5.94 24.33 -2.71
CA ILE A 119 -7.18 24.54 -1.94
C ILE A 119 -7.99 23.24 -1.87
N GLU A 120 -8.08 22.51 -2.98
CA GLU A 120 -8.80 21.23 -3.08
C GLU A 120 -8.19 20.16 -2.17
N GLU A 121 -6.87 20.00 -2.18
CA GLU A 121 -6.18 19.05 -1.30
C GLU A 121 -6.37 19.40 0.19
N ASN A 122 -6.35 20.70 0.53
CA ASN A 122 -6.59 21.15 1.88
C ASN A 122 -8.05 20.87 2.33
N GLU A 123 -9.03 21.10 1.45
CA GLU A 123 -10.44 20.77 1.72
C GLU A 123 -10.65 19.26 1.90
N GLU A 124 -10.03 18.43 1.06
CA GLU A 124 -10.07 16.98 1.20
C GLU A 124 -9.40 16.51 2.50
N TRP A 125 -8.29 17.13 2.86
CA TRP A 125 -7.57 16.86 4.10
C TRP A 125 -8.39 17.22 5.32
N GLU A 126 -9.00 18.41 5.36
CA GLU A 126 -9.89 18.83 6.44
C GLU A 126 -11.13 17.94 6.51
N LYS A 127 -11.72 17.55 5.38
CA LYS A 127 -12.82 16.57 5.32
C LYS A 127 -12.40 15.21 5.90
N LYS A 128 -11.18 14.76 5.60
CA LYS A 128 -10.62 13.51 6.15
C LYS A 128 -10.38 13.62 7.66
N LYS A 129 -9.87 14.75 8.14
CA LYS A 129 -9.61 15.03 9.55
C LYS A 129 -10.92 15.13 10.34
N ALA A 130 -11.90 15.86 9.85
CA ALA A 130 -13.26 15.92 10.40
C ALA A 130 -13.92 14.53 10.46
N ARG A 131 -13.78 13.74 9.39
CA ARG A 131 -14.26 12.35 9.35
C ARG A 131 -13.58 11.48 10.41
N LYS A 132 -12.27 11.67 10.64
CA LYS A 132 -11.50 10.96 11.68
C LYS A 132 -11.93 11.39 13.08
N ALA A 133 -12.10 12.70 13.32
CA ALA A 133 -12.59 13.25 14.58
C ALA A 133 -13.97 12.69 14.95
N ARG A 134 -14.91 12.67 13.99
CA ARG A 134 -16.23 12.05 14.20
C ARG A 134 -16.15 10.56 14.55
N ARG A 135 -15.19 9.83 13.98
CA ARG A 135 -14.99 8.39 14.25
C ARG A 135 -14.18 8.11 15.51
N ALA A 136 -13.52 9.11 16.09
CA ALA A 136 -12.75 8.99 17.33
C ALA A 136 -13.64 8.89 18.57
N ASN A 137 -14.94 9.13 18.47
CA ASN A 137 -15.85 8.87 19.57
C ASN A 137 -16.10 7.36 19.73
N PHE A 138 -15.44 6.78 20.74
CA PHE A 138 -15.55 5.37 21.13
C PHE A 138 -16.56 5.13 22.25
N GLU A 139 -17.22 6.19 22.74
CA GLU A 139 -18.21 6.07 23.79
C GLU A 139 -19.40 5.21 23.35
N PHE A 140 -20.00 4.54 24.32
CA PHE A 140 -21.21 3.74 24.12
C PHE A 140 -22.39 4.51 24.70
N ASN A 141 -23.30 4.94 23.81
CA ASN A 141 -24.54 5.59 24.20
C ASN A 141 -25.68 4.56 24.26
N ASN A 142 -25.90 3.85 23.14
CA ASN A 142 -27.01 2.93 22.94
C ASN A 142 -26.68 1.94 21.81
N ASP A 143 -27.34 0.77 21.81
CA ASP A 143 -27.04 -0.31 20.86
C ASP A 143 -27.35 0.06 19.41
N ALA A 144 -28.43 0.83 19.18
CA ALA A 144 -28.76 1.34 17.84
C ALA A 144 -27.62 2.22 17.27
N ASP A 145 -27.02 3.08 18.09
CA ASP A 145 -25.91 3.94 17.68
C ASP A 145 -24.65 3.13 17.40
N ALA A 146 -24.38 2.10 18.21
CA ALA A 146 -23.28 1.18 17.97
C ALA A 146 -23.48 0.40 16.66
N ALA A 147 -24.71 -0.07 16.38
CA ALA A 147 -25.06 -0.76 15.14
C ALA A 147 -24.91 0.17 13.92
N ARG A 148 -25.43 1.40 13.99
CA ARG A 148 -25.28 2.42 12.93
C ARG A 148 -23.82 2.73 12.64
N ARG A 149 -22.98 2.88 13.68
CA ARG A 149 -21.52 3.09 13.51
C ARG A 149 -20.84 1.90 12.84
N ARG A 150 -21.22 0.67 13.18
CA ARG A 150 -20.69 -0.55 12.54
C ARG A 150 -21.11 -0.61 11.07
N TYR A 151 -22.39 -0.47 10.78
CA TYR A 151 -22.93 -0.46 9.42
C TYR A 151 -22.23 0.57 8.53
N LYS A 152 -22.06 1.81 9.03
CA LYS A 152 -21.34 2.86 8.29
C LYS A 152 -19.89 2.48 7.98
N LYS A 153 -19.19 1.82 8.90
CA LYS A 153 -17.82 1.33 8.65
C LYS A 153 -17.81 0.21 7.62
N ASP A 154 -18.81 -0.66 7.64
CA ASP A 154 -18.93 -1.73 6.64
C ASP A 154 -19.19 -1.16 5.25
N LEU A 155 -20.03 -0.11 5.14
CA LEU A 155 -20.22 0.62 3.88
C LEU A 155 -18.92 1.21 3.33
N ASP A 156 -18.03 1.73 4.18
CA ASP A 156 -16.71 2.22 3.75
C ASP A 156 -15.80 1.11 3.21
N LEU A 157 -16.00 -0.14 3.67
CA LEU A 157 -15.17 -1.30 3.31
C LEU A 157 -15.72 -2.09 2.13
N ILE A 158 -17.01 -1.94 1.82
CA ILE A 158 -17.66 -2.60 0.69
C ILE A 158 -17.16 -1.96 -0.61
N LYS A 159 -16.55 -2.77 -1.47
CA LYS A 159 -16.18 -2.41 -2.83
C LYS A 159 -17.12 -3.13 -3.79
N PRO A 160 -18.09 -2.43 -4.40
CA PRO A 160 -19.03 -3.06 -5.33
C PRO A 160 -18.30 -3.46 -6.61
N ASP A 161 -18.68 -4.61 -7.16
CA ASP A 161 -18.20 -5.04 -8.48
C ASP A 161 -19.04 -4.36 -9.57
N LEU A 162 -18.51 -3.26 -10.09
CA LEU A 162 -19.19 -2.45 -11.11
C LEU A 162 -19.33 -3.19 -12.44
N LEU A 163 -18.44 -4.13 -12.75
CA LEU A 163 -18.45 -4.84 -14.04
C LEU A 163 -19.64 -5.80 -14.11
N THR A 164 -19.85 -6.60 -13.06
CA THR A 164 -21.00 -7.52 -12.99
C THR A 164 -22.31 -6.75 -12.90
N TYR A 165 -22.35 -5.66 -12.14
CA TYR A 165 -23.51 -4.77 -12.09
C TYR A 165 -23.84 -4.15 -13.46
N ASN A 166 -22.84 -3.63 -14.17
CA ASN A 166 -23.05 -3.03 -15.49
C ASN A 166 -23.52 -4.06 -16.52
N LYS A 167 -22.99 -5.29 -16.51
CA LYS A 167 -23.49 -6.38 -17.37
C LYS A 167 -24.96 -6.72 -17.11
N GLN A 168 -25.35 -6.81 -15.83
CA GLN A 168 -26.75 -7.03 -15.45
C GLN A 168 -27.63 -5.86 -15.89
N LYS A 169 -27.11 -4.64 -15.78
CA LYS A 169 -27.79 -3.42 -16.21
C LYS A 169 -27.98 -3.34 -17.73
N GLU A 170 -26.96 -3.71 -18.51
CA GLU A 170 -27.05 -3.79 -19.98
C GLU A 170 -28.17 -4.76 -20.40
N LEU A 171 -28.18 -5.97 -19.83
CA LEU A 171 -29.20 -6.98 -20.12
C LEU A 171 -30.62 -6.51 -19.76
N ALA A 172 -30.78 -5.88 -18.60
CA ALA A 172 -32.07 -5.39 -18.13
C ALA A 172 -32.62 -4.25 -19.00
N LEU A 173 -31.76 -3.35 -19.45
CA LEU A 173 -32.13 -2.22 -20.29
C LEU A 173 -32.16 -2.56 -21.80
N GLY A 174 -31.82 -3.79 -22.18
CA GLY A 174 -31.74 -4.23 -23.57
C GLY A 174 -30.61 -3.57 -24.37
N LEU A 175 -29.57 -3.06 -23.69
CA LEU A 175 -28.39 -2.50 -24.33
C LEU A 175 -27.50 -3.61 -24.88
N LEU A 176 -26.72 -3.29 -25.92
CA LEU A 176 -25.72 -4.20 -26.46
C LEU A 176 -24.66 -4.52 -25.39
N PRO A 177 -24.21 -5.78 -25.29
CA PRO A 177 -23.21 -6.18 -24.30
C PRO A 177 -21.89 -5.44 -24.53
N GLY A 178 -21.34 -4.85 -23.47
CA GLY A 178 -20.08 -4.10 -23.51
C GLY A 178 -20.20 -2.59 -23.65
N THR A 179 -21.41 -2.05 -23.81
CA THR A 179 -21.68 -0.60 -23.91
C THR A 179 -21.32 0.18 -22.64
N LEU A 180 -21.60 -0.37 -21.46
CA LEU A 180 -21.27 0.18 -20.14
C LEU A 180 -19.98 -0.43 -19.56
N VAL A 181 -19.57 -1.61 -20.01
CA VAL A 181 -18.37 -2.31 -19.48
C VAL A 181 -17.08 -1.78 -20.10
N LYS A 182 -17.09 -1.19 -21.31
CA LYS A 182 -15.91 -0.60 -21.96
C LYS A 182 -15.58 0.81 -21.41
N ALA A 183 -15.41 0.95 -20.11
CA ALA A 183 -14.99 2.19 -19.45
C ALA A 183 -13.47 2.24 -19.21
N GLY A 184 -12.69 1.60 -20.09
CA GLY A 184 -11.24 1.43 -19.89
C GLY A 184 -10.35 2.41 -20.65
N ASN A 185 -10.79 3.02 -21.76
CA ASN A 185 -9.95 3.96 -22.52
C ASN A 185 -10.69 4.76 -23.61
N SER A 186 -11.86 5.34 -23.31
CA SER A 186 -12.52 6.21 -24.29
C SER A 186 -13.52 7.16 -23.61
N SER A 187 -13.09 8.41 -23.42
CA SER A 187 -13.94 9.58 -23.26
C SER A 187 -14.81 9.90 -24.50
N SER A 188 -14.90 8.98 -25.47
CA SER A 188 -15.48 9.21 -26.79
C SER A 188 -16.79 8.48 -27.08
N ALA A 189 -17.20 7.47 -26.31
CA ALA A 189 -18.40 6.69 -26.66
C ALA A 189 -19.74 7.35 -26.26
N VAL A 190 -19.73 8.35 -25.37
CA VAL A 190 -20.94 9.11 -24.97
C VAL A 190 -21.20 10.35 -25.83
N ASN A 191 -20.24 10.77 -26.66
CA ASN A 191 -20.33 12.02 -27.43
C ASN A 191 -20.38 11.82 -28.96
N GLU A 192 -20.38 10.59 -29.46
CA GLU A 192 -20.53 10.32 -30.91
C GLU A 192 -22.02 10.39 -31.29
N PHE A 193 -22.52 11.61 -31.43
CA PHE A 193 -23.86 11.91 -31.95
C PHE A 193 -23.86 11.70 -33.47
N ASP A 194 -24.36 10.56 -33.93
CA ASP A 194 -24.59 10.29 -35.35
C ASP A 194 -25.98 10.80 -35.79
N PRO A 195 -26.08 11.89 -36.57
CA PRO A 195 -27.36 12.49 -36.98
C PRO A 195 -28.13 11.66 -38.02
N LYS A 196 -27.57 10.55 -38.52
CA LYS A 196 -28.27 9.60 -39.42
C LYS A 196 -28.86 8.40 -38.67
N ALA A 197 -28.50 8.20 -37.42
CA ALA A 197 -29.16 7.24 -36.54
C ALA A 197 -30.48 7.87 -36.07
N SER A 198 -31.59 7.42 -36.67
CA SER A 198 -32.94 7.88 -36.37
C SER A 198 -33.19 7.94 -34.87
N THR A 199 -33.68 9.09 -34.39
CA THR A 199 -34.12 9.38 -33.03
C THR A 199 -35.02 8.29 -32.45
N SER A 200 -34.42 7.32 -31.75
CA SER A 200 -35.12 6.32 -30.94
C SER A 200 -34.54 6.22 -29.53
N LEU A 201 -34.14 7.36 -28.95
CA LEU A 201 -33.66 7.42 -27.56
C LEU A 201 -34.80 7.64 -26.54
N GLN A 202 -36.02 7.25 -26.87
CA GLN A 202 -36.93 6.70 -25.87
C GLN A 202 -36.63 5.20 -25.82
N ILE A 203 -35.76 4.80 -24.90
CA ILE A 203 -35.52 3.38 -24.56
C ILE A 203 -36.77 2.90 -23.79
N VAL A 204 -37.91 2.85 -24.48
CA VAL A 204 -38.97 1.94 -24.07
C VAL A 204 -38.39 0.56 -24.34
N PRO A 205 -38.31 -0.34 -23.35
CA PRO A 205 -37.83 -1.69 -23.59
C PRO A 205 -38.76 -2.30 -24.64
N THR A 206 -38.23 -2.54 -25.85
CA THR A 206 -39.06 -2.79 -27.04
C THR A 206 -39.64 -4.20 -27.04
N SER A 207 -39.05 -5.11 -26.27
CA SER A 207 -39.62 -6.43 -26.00
C SER A 207 -40.21 -6.51 -24.58
N GLU A 208 -41.31 -7.22 -24.43
CA GLU A 208 -41.95 -7.52 -23.13
C GLU A 208 -40.94 -8.13 -22.14
N GLN A 209 -40.04 -8.97 -22.63
CA GLN A 209 -38.94 -9.55 -21.85
C GLN A 209 -37.95 -8.50 -21.33
N GLN A 210 -37.61 -7.49 -22.14
CA GLN A 210 -36.77 -6.38 -21.68
C GLN A 210 -37.51 -5.50 -20.66
N ARG A 211 -38.83 -5.31 -20.80
CA ARG A 211 -39.62 -4.56 -19.80
C ARG A 211 -39.61 -5.28 -18.46
N ILE A 212 -39.86 -6.59 -18.47
CA ILE A 212 -39.80 -7.44 -17.28
C ILE A 212 -38.37 -7.46 -16.70
N ALA A 213 -37.33 -7.50 -17.54
CA ALA A 213 -35.95 -7.46 -17.08
C ALA A 213 -35.56 -6.10 -16.44
N ALA A 214 -36.03 -4.99 -17.01
CA ALA A 214 -35.85 -3.64 -16.46
C ALA A 214 -36.59 -3.46 -15.13
N GLU A 215 -37.84 -3.92 -15.05
CA GLU A 215 -38.63 -3.94 -13.80
C GLU A 215 -37.99 -4.85 -12.74
N ASN A 216 -37.37 -5.96 -13.16
CA ASN A 216 -36.61 -6.83 -12.27
C ASN A 216 -35.32 -6.20 -11.73
N LEU A 217 -34.67 -5.31 -12.48
CA LEU A 217 -33.48 -4.60 -12.01
C LEU A 217 -33.85 -3.43 -11.08
N TYR A 218 -34.90 -2.69 -11.42
CA TYR A 218 -35.39 -1.54 -10.67
C TYR A 218 -36.72 -1.85 -9.98
N ARG A 219 -36.70 -2.85 -9.09
CA ARG A 219 -37.90 -3.28 -8.34
C ARG A 219 -38.39 -2.19 -7.40
N ASP A 220 -39.68 -1.87 -7.49
CA ASP A 220 -40.38 -1.03 -6.53
C ASP A 220 -40.83 -1.83 -5.29
N ALA A 221 -41.18 -1.14 -4.20
CA ALA A 221 -41.67 -1.74 -2.96
C ALA A 221 -42.92 -2.63 -3.15
N ASN A 222 -43.70 -2.39 -4.21
CA ASN A 222 -44.90 -3.16 -4.54
C ASN A 222 -44.67 -4.32 -5.54
N SER A 223 -43.42 -4.60 -5.92
CA SER A 223 -43.09 -5.73 -6.80
C SER A 223 -43.36 -7.07 -6.08
N LEU A 224 -44.18 -7.93 -6.70
CA LEU A 224 -44.54 -9.25 -6.15
C LEU A 224 -43.44 -10.32 -6.32
N LEU A 225 -42.40 -10.02 -7.10
CA LEU A 225 -41.27 -10.91 -7.32
C LEU A 225 -40.36 -10.95 -6.07
N TYR A 226 -40.40 -12.06 -5.33
CA TYR A 226 -39.62 -12.28 -4.10
C TYR A 226 -38.93 -13.66 -4.15
N ALA A 227 -37.69 -13.73 -3.67
CA ALA A 227 -36.88 -14.95 -3.57
C ALA A 227 -36.43 -15.62 -4.90
N ASP A 228 -36.49 -14.91 -6.04
CA ASP A 228 -36.02 -15.46 -7.33
C ASP A 228 -34.48 -15.48 -7.50
N ASN A 229 -33.76 -14.71 -6.68
CA ASN A 229 -32.31 -14.56 -6.81
C ASN A 229 -31.57 -15.76 -6.20
N LYS A 230 -30.87 -16.52 -7.05
CA LYS A 230 -29.92 -17.55 -6.65
C LYS A 230 -28.50 -16.98 -6.81
N PRO A 231 -27.89 -16.43 -5.76
CA PRO A 231 -26.55 -15.85 -5.85
C PRO A 231 -25.52 -16.93 -6.20
N SER A 232 -24.43 -16.53 -6.87
CA SER A 232 -23.31 -17.43 -7.14
C SER A 232 -22.60 -17.84 -5.85
N GLU A 233 -21.95 -19.01 -5.85
CA GLU A 233 -21.15 -19.51 -4.72
C GLU A 233 -20.10 -18.48 -4.28
N ASP A 234 -19.39 -17.84 -5.22
CA ASP A 234 -18.44 -16.76 -4.94
C ASP A 234 -19.07 -15.60 -4.14
N ALA A 235 -20.33 -15.24 -4.44
CA ALA A 235 -21.01 -14.16 -3.73
C ALA A 235 -21.35 -14.58 -2.30
N ILE A 236 -21.74 -15.84 -2.10
CA ILE A 236 -22.00 -16.44 -0.79
C ILE A 236 -20.70 -16.45 0.04
N ASP A 237 -19.60 -16.91 -0.55
CA ASP A 237 -18.30 -16.98 0.11
C ASP A 237 -17.79 -15.61 0.56
N ARG A 238 -17.99 -14.56 -0.25
CA ARG A 238 -17.66 -13.18 0.15
C ARG A 238 -18.43 -12.75 1.40
N VAL A 239 -19.71 -13.09 1.49
CA VAL A 239 -20.56 -12.77 2.66
C VAL A 239 -20.14 -13.58 3.88
N VAL A 240 -19.94 -14.89 3.74
CA VAL A 240 -19.47 -15.77 4.83
C VAL A 240 -18.12 -15.30 5.36
N SER A 241 -17.19 -14.97 4.46
CA SER A 241 -15.88 -14.42 4.81
C SER A 241 -15.98 -13.10 5.58
N LYS A 242 -16.94 -12.21 5.24
CA LYS A 242 -17.22 -11.00 6.03
C LYS A 242 -17.74 -11.34 7.42
N ILE A 243 -18.73 -12.24 7.51
CA ILE A 243 -19.36 -12.64 8.78
C ILE A 243 -18.30 -13.20 9.74
N ASN A 244 -17.43 -14.09 9.27
CA ASN A 244 -16.35 -14.64 10.08
C ASN A 244 -15.39 -13.54 10.60
N ARG A 245 -15.02 -12.58 9.73
CA ARG A 245 -14.21 -11.42 10.17
C ARG A 245 -14.91 -10.57 11.23
N ASP A 246 -16.22 -10.44 11.17
CA ASP A 246 -16.97 -9.64 12.14
C ASP A 246 -17.16 -10.37 13.47
N ILE A 247 -17.30 -11.70 13.45
CA ILE A 247 -17.24 -12.56 14.64
C ILE A 247 -15.87 -12.39 15.32
N ASP A 248 -14.77 -12.44 14.57
CA ASP A 248 -13.42 -12.24 15.10
C ASP A 248 -13.19 -10.85 15.69
N LYS A 249 -13.74 -9.79 15.06
CA LYS A 249 -13.69 -8.44 15.62
C LYS A 249 -14.50 -8.34 16.91
N LYS A 250 -15.66 -9.01 16.98
CA LYS A 250 -16.52 -9.03 18.16
C LYS A 250 -15.85 -9.75 19.33
N SER A 251 -15.19 -10.88 19.08
CA SER A 251 -14.45 -11.62 20.12
C SER A 251 -13.28 -10.80 20.69
N LYS A 252 -12.61 -10.01 19.84
CA LYS A 252 -11.50 -9.12 20.22
C LYS A 252 -11.92 -7.75 20.77
N PHE A 253 -13.23 -7.50 20.94
CA PHE A 253 -13.72 -6.20 21.42
C PHE A 253 -13.30 -5.91 22.87
N SER A 254 -13.35 -6.93 23.74
CA SER A 254 -12.82 -6.85 25.10
C SER A 254 -11.39 -7.38 25.12
N ARG A 255 -10.42 -6.52 25.42
CA ARG A 255 -8.99 -6.88 25.46
C ARG A 255 -8.51 -6.89 26.91
N LYS A 256 -7.76 -7.93 27.31
CA LYS A 256 -7.06 -7.96 28.61
C LYS A 256 -6.05 -6.79 28.63
N ARG A 257 -6.06 -6.00 29.71
CA ARG A 257 -5.06 -4.94 29.90
C ARG A 257 -3.79 -5.59 30.49
N HIS A 258 -2.63 -5.23 29.96
CA HIS A 258 -1.35 -5.82 30.37
C HIS A 258 -0.97 -5.43 31.81
N ASN A 259 -1.28 -4.19 32.21
CA ASN A 259 -0.92 -3.62 33.52
C ASN A 259 -1.74 -4.19 34.70
N GLU A 260 -2.50 -5.26 34.50
CA GLU A 260 -3.34 -5.87 35.55
C GLU A 260 -2.54 -6.81 36.47
N ASP A 261 -1.37 -7.27 36.04
CA ASP A 261 -0.59 -8.29 36.75
C ASP A 261 0.61 -7.68 37.52
N GLU A 262 0.85 -6.37 37.43
CA GLU A 262 2.03 -5.67 37.98
C GLU A 262 1.74 -4.90 39.30
N GLY A 263 0.56 -5.09 39.90
CA GLY A 263 0.15 -4.40 41.12
C GLY A 263 -0.13 -5.33 42.31
N ASP A 264 -0.33 -4.73 43.48
CA ASP A 264 -0.67 -5.46 44.71
C ASP A 264 -1.94 -6.30 44.53
N ILE A 265 -1.83 -7.58 44.86
CA ILE A 265 -2.92 -8.55 44.70
C ILE A 265 -3.93 -8.34 45.84
N THR A 266 -5.00 -7.61 45.55
CA THR A 266 -6.10 -7.33 46.50
C THR A 266 -7.22 -8.37 46.48
N TYR A 267 -7.04 -9.50 45.79
CA TYR A 267 -8.09 -10.50 45.56
C TYR A 267 -7.61 -11.93 45.80
N ILE A 268 -8.53 -12.80 46.22
CA ILE A 268 -8.27 -14.23 46.46
C ILE A 268 -8.69 -15.09 45.26
N ASN A 269 -9.76 -14.72 44.55
CA ASN A 269 -10.26 -15.44 43.37
C ASN A 269 -10.56 -14.50 42.19
N GLU A 270 -10.73 -15.06 40.98
CA GLU A 270 -10.96 -14.27 39.76
C GLU A 270 -12.27 -13.47 39.82
N ARG A 271 -13.31 -14.01 40.46
CA ARG A 271 -14.60 -13.32 40.62
C ARG A 271 -14.46 -12.08 41.52
N ASN A 272 -13.64 -12.18 42.56
CA ASN A 272 -13.27 -11.11 43.47
C ASN A 272 -12.40 -10.07 42.75
N ARG A 273 -11.45 -10.48 41.90
CA ARG A 273 -10.68 -9.56 41.03
C ARG A 273 -11.60 -8.69 40.17
N VAL A 274 -12.57 -9.31 39.51
CA VAL A 274 -13.54 -8.61 38.65
C VAL A 274 -14.44 -7.69 39.48
N PHE A 275 -14.83 -8.11 40.68
CA PHE A 275 -15.62 -7.30 41.61
C PHE A 275 -14.85 -6.09 42.15
N ASN A 276 -13.63 -6.29 42.65
CA ASN A 276 -12.74 -5.20 43.08
C ASN A 276 -12.48 -4.22 41.95
N ARG A 277 -12.29 -4.70 40.71
CA ARG A 277 -12.20 -3.83 39.52
C ARG A 277 -13.49 -3.05 39.24
N LYS A 278 -14.65 -3.63 39.50
CA LYS A 278 -15.93 -2.92 39.36
C LYS A 278 -16.00 -1.80 40.39
N ILE A 279 -15.68 -2.08 41.65
CA ILE A 279 -15.62 -1.09 42.74
C ILE A 279 -14.62 0.02 42.38
N ALA A 280 -13.42 -0.35 41.94
CA ALA A 280 -12.36 0.61 41.61
C ALA A 280 -12.82 1.65 40.58
N ARG A 281 -13.57 1.23 39.55
CA ARG A 281 -14.10 2.16 38.54
C ARG A 281 -15.02 3.24 39.10
N TYR A 282 -15.77 2.96 40.16
CA TYR A 282 -16.74 3.90 40.73
C TYR A 282 -16.17 4.68 41.92
N TYR A 283 -15.36 4.03 42.75
CA TYR A 283 -14.97 4.57 44.06
C TYR A 283 -13.53 5.09 44.12
N ASP A 284 -12.60 4.66 43.25
CA ASP A 284 -11.19 5.09 43.33
C ASP A 284 -11.02 6.61 43.22
N LYS A 285 -11.92 7.27 42.48
CA LYS A 285 -11.92 8.74 42.38
C LYS A 285 -12.14 9.42 43.74
N TYR A 286 -12.88 8.78 44.65
CA TYR A 286 -13.25 9.33 45.95
C TYR A 286 -12.40 8.75 47.10
N THR A 287 -11.80 7.57 46.92
CA THR A 287 -11.01 6.89 47.97
C THR A 287 -9.50 7.01 47.77
N ALA A 288 -9.04 7.83 46.82
CA ALA A 288 -7.63 8.04 46.53
C ALA A 288 -6.83 8.52 47.76
N GLU A 289 -7.38 9.45 48.54
CA GLU A 289 -6.74 9.96 49.76
C GLU A 289 -6.60 8.88 50.82
N ILE A 290 -7.66 8.10 51.05
CA ILE A 290 -7.68 6.99 52.00
C ILE A 290 -6.62 5.95 51.61
N ARG A 291 -6.52 5.61 50.31
CA ARG A 291 -5.50 4.70 49.78
C ARG A 291 -4.09 5.24 50.03
N ALA A 292 -3.84 6.50 49.72
CA ALA A 292 -2.54 7.14 49.95
C ALA A 292 -2.19 7.19 51.45
N SER A 293 -3.17 7.40 52.34
CA SER A 293 -2.96 7.34 53.80
C SER A 293 -2.59 5.93 54.27
N PHE A 294 -3.20 4.88 53.72
CA PHE A 294 -2.81 3.50 54.01
C PHE A 294 -1.38 3.19 53.53
N GLU A 295 -1.03 3.63 52.31
CA GLU A 295 0.32 3.47 51.76
C GLU A 295 1.37 4.28 52.54
N ARG A 296 0.98 5.42 53.13
CA ARG A 296 1.83 6.25 54.01
C ARG A 296 1.89 5.77 55.46
N GLY A 297 1.22 4.67 55.81
CA GLY A 297 1.26 4.10 57.16
C GLY A 297 0.31 4.76 58.15
N THR A 298 -0.90 5.12 57.71
CA THR A 298 -2.01 5.64 58.55
C THR A 298 -1.70 6.90 59.36
N ALA A 299 -0.69 7.68 58.94
CA ALA A 299 -0.46 9.02 59.46
C ALA A 299 -1.50 9.97 58.86
N LEU A 300 -2.41 10.45 59.70
CA LEU A 300 -3.33 11.57 59.42
C LEU A 300 -2.55 12.88 59.27
#